data_AF-A0A7V9G641-F1
#
_entry.id   AF-A0A7V9G641-F1
#
_cell.length_a   1.000
_cell.length_b   1.000
_cell.length_c   1.000
_cell.angle_alpha   90.00
_cell.angle_beta   90.00
_cell.angle_gamma   90.00
#
_symmetry.space_group_name_H-M   'P 1'
#
loop_
_entity.id
_entity.type
_entity.pdbx_description
1 polymer ?
#
loop_
_entity_poly.entity_id
_entity_poly.type
_entity_poly.pdbx_seq_one_letter_code
_entity_poly.pdbx_strand_id
1 'polypeptide(L)'
;MKNPFADLNLNVGIVLAVTGAVICVITAALAWSSWNRWSGISAITTARIRMLDSHDAVVKTRSAHAARLLPKEAVAVLLDTDLSSESDHKRLESLEHHVSGSERELVQTSQALMLALRGKEPTHHVSGSDGVLIAALVHLNKSGRPYAIALEKNAPPHHAVMAYVYAKQLRAAIETGDRDLIRGAACALAMLLPAHADGNALRYITTILDPGSNLIALNRAAASVPIPQLKLLSNAMALIVPERASQLTAIGLGVPSDTPAAQLLPAQVAAAIAQDGDVDRVALVRRCLDAGRYDLAKNLLPKMPPDRQTELRNIIMNQEGNLPELLKAGATDPALMPRMSNLRTRIGFVGFHISNDLGMVPKTGIQVRFNGSDIEPSAVRQNGSLFSVTIESKHSAQATLEVLVGKDVLATKQVSL
;
A
#
# COMPACT_ATOMS: atom_id res chain seq x y z
N MET A 1 64.38 46.83 -64.97
CA MET A 1 63.08 47.43 -64.58
C MET A 1 62.22 46.34 -63.94
N LYS A 2 61.96 46.40 -62.63
CA LYS A 2 61.01 45.48 -61.99
C LYS A 2 59.61 45.85 -62.49
N ASN A 3 58.83 44.86 -62.95
CA ASN A 3 57.51 45.08 -63.52
C ASN A 3 56.51 45.30 -62.38
N PRO A 4 56.01 46.53 -62.13
CA PRO A 4 55.15 46.83 -60.98
C PRO A 4 53.79 46.11 -61.04
N PHE A 5 53.41 45.55 -62.19
CA PHE A 5 52.19 44.79 -62.38
C PHE A 5 52.28 43.33 -61.89
N ALA A 6 53.49 42.78 -61.72
CA ALA A 6 53.67 41.41 -61.23
C ALA A 6 53.32 41.29 -59.73
N ASP A 7 53.72 42.28 -58.93
CA ASP A 7 53.44 42.32 -57.49
C ASP A 7 51.96 42.58 -57.20
N LEU A 8 51.27 43.36 -58.04
CA LEU A 8 49.83 43.62 -57.91
C LEU A 8 49.00 42.35 -58.18
N ASN A 9 49.34 41.57 -59.20
CA ASN A 9 48.65 40.32 -59.53
C ASN A 9 48.88 39.23 -58.46
N LEU A 10 50.07 39.18 -57.88
CA LEU A 10 50.37 38.26 -56.78
C LEU A 10 49.56 38.59 -55.53
N ASN A 11 49.48 39.86 -55.15
CA ASN A 11 48.70 40.30 -53.99
C ASN A 11 47.19 40.07 -54.18
N VAL A 12 46.64 40.33 -55.37
CA VAL A 12 45.23 40.03 -55.67
C VAL A 12 44.96 38.52 -55.64
N GLY A 13 45.86 37.70 -56.19
CA GLY A 13 45.75 36.24 -56.13
C GLY A 13 45.78 35.70 -54.70
N ILE A 14 46.66 36.22 -53.84
CA ILE A 14 46.74 35.85 -52.42
C ILE A 14 45.46 36.24 -51.68
N VAL A 15 44.95 37.47 -51.89
CA VAL A 15 43.71 37.93 -51.25
C VAL A 15 42.53 37.05 -51.66
N LEU A 16 42.37 36.75 -52.95
CA LEU A 16 41.30 35.86 -53.44
C LEU A 16 41.41 34.44 -52.87
N ALA A 17 42.63 33.89 -52.77
CA ALA A 17 42.86 32.58 -52.17
C ALA A 17 42.50 32.57 -50.66
N VAL A 18 42.88 33.60 -49.91
CA VAL A 18 42.53 33.75 -48.49
C VAL A 18 41.02 33.90 -48.31
N THR A 19 40.36 34.74 -49.11
CA THR A 19 38.90 34.89 -49.09
C THR A 19 38.20 33.58 -49.41
N GLY A 20 38.65 32.85 -50.43
CA GLY A 20 38.12 31.53 -50.78
C GLY A 20 38.27 30.52 -49.63
N ALA A 21 39.43 30.48 -48.98
CA ALA A 21 39.66 29.61 -47.83
C ALA A 21 38.74 29.95 -46.65
N VAL A 22 38.55 31.24 -46.33
CA VAL A 22 37.62 31.69 -45.28
C VAL A 22 36.18 31.27 -45.59
N ILE A 23 35.72 31.45 -46.84
CA ILE A 23 34.36 31.04 -47.25
C ILE A 23 34.19 29.52 -47.11
N CYS A 24 35.19 28.72 -47.51
CA CYS A 24 35.16 27.27 -47.35
C CYS A 24 35.06 26.86 -45.87
N VAL A 25 35.81 27.51 -44.97
CA VAL A 25 35.75 27.24 -43.53
C VAL A 25 34.37 27.60 -42.96
N ILE A 26 33.81 28.76 -43.33
CA ILE A 26 32.46 29.16 -42.90
C ILE A 26 31.42 28.16 -43.41
N THR A 27 31.50 27.76 -44.67
CA THR A 27 30.55 26.81 -45.27
C THR A 27 30.63 25.44 -44.60
N ALA A 28 31.85 24.96 -44.32
CA ALA A 28 32.05 23.71 -43.58
C ALA A 28 31.49 23.80 -42.15
N ALA A 29 31.68 24.92 -41.45
CA ALA A 29 31.11 25.15 -40.13
C ALA A 29 29.57 25.18 -40.14
N LEU A 30 28.96 25.83 -41.13
CA LEU A 30 27.51 25.87 -41.32
C LEU A 30 26.93 24.50 -41.69
N ALA A 31 27.60 23.75 -42.56
CA ALA A 31 27.22 22.40 -42.93
C ALA A 31 27.30 21.45 -41.72
N TRP A 32 28.36 21.54 -40.93
CA TRP A 32 28.53 20.76 -39.69
C TRP A 32 27.47 21.10 -38.64
N SER A 33 27.20 22.39 -38.43
CA SER A 33 26.14 22.86 -37.52
C SER A 33 24.77 22.35 -37.96
N SER A 34 24.48 22.39 -39.27
CA SER A 34 23.20 21.92 -39.82
C SER A 34 23.05 20.41 -39.67
N TRP A 35 24.11 19.65 -39.91
CA TRP A 35 24.15 18.21 -39.71
C TRP A 35 23.90 17.83 -38.25
N ASN A 36 24.58 18.48 -37.30
CA ASN A 36 24.37 18.24 -35.86
C ASN A 36 22.94 18.55 -35.44
N ARG A 37 22.37 19.66 -35.92
CA ARG A 37 20.98 20.02 -35.63
C ARG A 37 20.00 19.00 -36.18
N TRP A 38 20.17 18.58 -37.42
CA TRP A 38 19.34 17.55 -38.05
C TRP A 38 19.41 16.22 -37.29
N SER A 39 20.63 15.77 -36.95
CA SER A 39 20.86 14.55 -36.18
C SER A 39 20.25 14.62 -34.77
N GLY A 40 20.37 15.76 -34.09
CA GLY A 40 19.75 16.01 -32.80
C GLY A 40 18.22 15.95 -32.84
N ILE A 41 17.59 16.60 -33.83
CA ILE A 41 16.12 16.55 -34.02
C ILE A 41 15.64 15.12 -34.34
N SER A 42 16.39 14.38 -35.16
CA SER A 42 16.10 12.99 -35.47
C SER A 42 16.16 12.11 -34.21
N ALA A 43 17.14 12.35 -33.33
CA ALA A 43 17.28 11.65 -32.06
C ALA A 43 16.11 11.97 -31.09
N ILE A 44 15.68 13.24 -30.98
CA ILE A 44 14.49 13.63 -30.20
C ILE A 44 13.25 12.90 -30.71
N THR A 45 13.02 12.92 -32.03
CA THR A 45 11.87 12.25 -32.65
C THR A 45 11.87 10.75 -32.36
N THR A 46 13.02 10.11 -32.52
CA THR A 46 13.19 8.68 -32.23
C THR A 46 12.92 8.37 -30.77
N ALA A 47 13.48 9.17 -29.85
CA ALA A 47 13.25 8.99 -28.42
C ALA A 47 11.76 9.15 -28.06
N ARG A 48 11.07 10.15 -28.60
CA ARG A 48 9.63 10.35 -28.38
C ARG A 48 8.77 9.19 -28.88
N ILE A 49 9.04 8.67 -30.08
CA ILE A 49 8.33 7.50 -30.63
C ILE A 49 8.57 6.28 -29.73
N ARG A 50 9.82 6.04 -29.32
CA ARG A 50 10.17 4.89 -28.48
C ARG A 50 9.70 5.00 -27.04
N MET A 51 9.45 6.22 -26.55
CA MET A 51 8.81 6.45 -25.27
C MET A 51 7.36 5.96 -25.26
N LEU A 52 6.65 6.06 -26.39
CA LEU A 52 5.31 5.49 -26.55
C LEU A 52 5.34 3.96 -26.59
N ASP A 53 6.39 3.38 -27.16
CA ASP A 53 6.60 1.92 -27.23
C ASP A 53 7.22 1.33 -25.95
N SER A 54 7.45 2.11 -24.89
CA SER A 54 8.11 1.67 -23.64
C SER A 54 9.52 1.05 -23.82
N HIS A 55 10.32 1.56 -24.75
CA HIS A 55 11.70 1.09 -25.00
C HIS A 55 12.75 1.95 -24.28
N ASP A 56 12.78 1.90 -22.96
CA ASP A 56 13.54 2.83 -22.09
C ASP A 56 15.03 2.93 -22.41
N ALA A 57 15.69 1.82 -22.73
CA ALA A 57 17.12 1.81 -23.08
C ALA A 57 17.42 2.63 -24.35
N VAL A 58 16.53 2.57 -25.34
CA VAL A 58 16.65 3.33 -26.59
C VAL A 58 16.33 4.79 -26.33
N VAL A 59 15.29 5.08 -25.54
CA VAL A 59 14.93 6.45 -25.14
C VAL A 59 16.13 7.13 -24.47
N LYS A 60 16.73 6.49 -23.46
CA LYS A 60 17.90 7.02 -22.73
C LYS A 60 19.10 7.28 -23.63
N THR A 61 19.39 6.35 -24.55
CA THR A 61 20.53 6.51 -25.47
C THR A 61 20.31 7.66 -26.45
N ARG A 62 19.08 7.78 -26.97
CA ARG A 62 18.72 8.80 -27.97
C ARG A 62 18.52 10.17 -27.34
N SER A 63 17.97 10.27 -26.13
CA SER A 63 17.86 11.52 -25.40
C SER A 63 19.24 12.07 -25.03
N ALA A 64 20.14 11.23 -24.51
CA ALA A 64 21.52 11.61 -24.21
C ALA A 64 22.26 12.09 -25.47
N HIS A 65 22.05 11.43 -26.61
CA HIS A 65 22.62 11.87 -27.88
C HIS A 65 22.06 13.23 -28.34
N ALA A 66 20.75 13.43 -28.23
CA ALA A 66 20.11 14.70 -28.56
C ALA A 66 20.64 15.84 -27.67
N ALA A 67 20.71 15.63 -26.35
CA ALA A 67 21.19 16.64 -25.40
C ALA A 67 22.66 17.04 -25.66
N ARG A 68 23.51 16.11 -26.11
CA ARG A 68 24.89 16.41 -26.50
C ARG A 68 24.97 17.26 -27.77
N LEU A 69 24.13 16.99 -28.76
CA LEU A 69 24.13 17.72 -30.04
C LEU A 69 23.43 19.09 -29.94
N LEU A 70 22.45 19.20 -29.05
CA LEU A 70 21.58 20.37 -28.88
C LEU A 70 21.54 20.82 -27.40
N PRO A 71 22.68 21.20 -26.78
CA PRO A 71 22.75 21.47 -25.34
C PRO A 71 22.03 22.75 -24.90
N LYS A 72 21.59 23.59 -25.85
CA LYS A 72 20.87 24.85 -25.59
C LYS A 72 19.38 24.75 -25.90
N GLU A 73 18.91 23.62 -26.46
CA GLU A 73 17.51 23.43 -26.81
C GLU A 73 16.78 22.76 -25.64
N ALA A 74 15.74 23.42 -25.11
CA ALA A 74 15.00 22.93 -23.94
C ALA A 74 14.50 21.50 -24.12
N VAL A 75 13.95 21.21 -25.30
CA VAL A 75 13.37 19.91 -25.64
C VAL A 75 14.40 18.77 -25.61
N ALA A 76 15.63 19.03 -26.04
CA ALA A 76 16.68 18.03 -26.08
C ALA A 76 17.20 17.72 -24.67
N VAL A 77 17.44 18.77 -23.89
CA VAL A 77 17.98 18.67 -22.53
C VAL A 77 16.97 18.05 -21.57
N LEU A 78 15.70 18.46 -21.63
CA LEU A 78 14.67 17.94 -20.72
C LEU A 78 14.39 16.45 -20.93
N LEU A 79 14.52 15.95 -22.17
CA LEU A 79 14.32 14.53 -22.47
C LEU A 79 15.40 13.62 -21.86
N ASP A 80 16.59 14.17 -21.60
CA ASP A 80 17.72 13.47 -20.98
C ASP A 80 17.84 13.78 -19.48
N THR A 81 16.98 14.63 -18.93
CA THR A 81 17.09 15.09 -17.54
C THR A 81 16.55 14.04 -16.60
N ASP A 82 17.38 13.62 -15.65
CA ASP A 82 16.96 12.85 -14.49
C ASP A 82 16.57 13.83 -13.36
N LEU A 83 15.27 13.93 -13.08
CA LEU A 83 14.72 14.79 -12.02
C LEU A 83 15.13 14.34 -10.61
N SER A 84 15.88 13.25 -10.45
CA SER A 84 16.50 12.88 -9.18
C SER A 84 17.94 13.41 -9.05
N SER A 85 18.61 13.77 -10.15
CA SER A 85 20.05 14.09 -10.18
C SER A 85 20.39 15.56 -9.86
N GLU A 86 21.36 15.79 -8.98
CA GLU A 86 21.82 17.14 -8.63
C GLU A 86 22.62 17.80 -9.76
N SER A 87 23.31 17.00 -10.60
CA SER A 87 24.01 17.53 -11.77
C SER A 87 23.04 18.13 -12.78
N ASP A 88 21.87 17.51 -12.90
CA ASP A 88 20.86 17.89 -13.88
C ASP A 88 20.10 19.13 -13.42
N HIS A 89 19.98 19.35 -12.10
CA HIS A 89 19.51 20.62 -11.56
C HIS A 89 20.35 21.80 -12.05
N LYS A 90 21.67 21.71 -11.91
CA LYS A 90 22.60 22.76 -12.36
C LYS A 90 22.55 22.94 -13.87
N ARG A 91 22.35 21.85 -14.61
CA ARG A 91 22.17 21.88 -16.07
C ARG A 91 20.93 22.66 -16.46
N LEU A 92 19.80 22.45 -15.75
CA LEU A 92 18.57 23.19 -15.98
C LEU A 92 18.67 24.67 -15.59
N GLU A 93 19.36 25.01 -14.50
CA GLU A 93 19.63 26.40 -14.12
C GLU A 93 20.42 27.13 -15.21
N SER A 94 21.48 26.48 -15.73
CA SER A 94 22.25 27.04 -16.85
C SER A 94 21.41 27.18 -18.12
N LEU A 95 20.49 26.26 -18.37
CA LEU A 95 19.65 26.25 -19.58
C LEU A 95 18.63 27.40 -19.58
N GLU A 96 18.08 27.73 -18.41
CA GLU A 96 17.06 28.78 -18.24
C GLU A 96 17.48 30.14 -18.82
N HIS A 97 18.77 30.48 -18.68
CA HIS A 97 19.36 31.72 -19.20
C HIS A 97 19.53 31.75 -20.73
N HIS A 98 19.47 30.59 -21.39
CA HIS A 98 19.76 30.45 -22.83
C HIS A 98 18.51 30.23 -23.68
N VAL A 99 17.39 29.87 -23.07
CA VAL A 99 16.15 29.51 -23.79
C VAL A 99 15.20 30.70 -23.95
N SER A 100 14.32 30.59 -24.94
CA SER A 100 13.27 31.59 -25.22
C SER A 100 12.22 31.65 -24.11
N GLY A 101 11.37 32.69 -24.08
CA GLY A 101 10.39 32.89 -23.01
C GLY A 101 9.42 31.71 -22.81
N SER A 102 8.90 31.13 -23.90
CA SER A 102 8.00 29.97 -23.83
C SER A 102 8.70 28.69 -23.39
N GLU A 103 9.97 28.51 -23.75
CA GLU A 103 10.77 27.36 -23.30
C GLU A 103 11.23 27.51 -21.85
N ARG A 104 11.42 28.76 -21.41
CA ARG A 104 11.81 29.07 -20.04
C ARG A 104 10.78 28.60 -19.03
N GLU A 105 9.49 28.79 -19.31
CA GLU A 105 8.40 28.32 -18.44
C GLU A 105 8.43 26.79 -18.25
N LEU A 106 8.69 26.05 -19.33
CA LEU A 106 8.83 24.59 -19.30
C LEU A 106 10.08 24.15 -18.49
N VAL A 107 11.20 24.86 -18.63
CA VAL A 107 12.42 24.62 -17.84
C VAL A 107 12.17 24.92 -16.36
N GLN A 108 11.54 26.05 -16.03
CA GLN A 108 11.20 26.46 -14.66
C GLN A 108 10.23 25.45 -14.02
N THR A 109 9.21 25.00 -14.76
CA THR A 109 8.27 23.97 -14.29
C THR A 109 9.00 22.65 -13.98
N SER A 110 9.97 22.27 -14.81
CA SER A 110 10.78 21.06 -14.60
C SER A 110 11.71 21.18 -13.38
N GLN A 111 12.34 22.33 -13.18
CA GLN A 111 13.13 22.62 -11.98
C GLN A 111 12.25 22.60 -10.71
N ALA A 112 11.07 23.23 -10.76
CA ALA A 112 10.12 23.27 -9.66
C ALA A 112 9.61 21.88 -9.30
N LEU A 113 9.26 21.06 -10.30
CA LEU A 113 8.89 19.66 -10.08
C LEU A 113 10.03 18.90 -9.40
N MET A 114 11.26 19.00 -9.91
CA MET A 114 12.44 18.34 -9.34
C MET A 114 12.73 18.76 -7.89
N LEU A 115 12.57 20.04 -7.54
CA LEU A 115 12.66 20.50 -6.15
C LEU A 115 11.54 19.89 -5.29
N ALA A 116 10.32 19.90 -5.80
CA ALA A 116 9.18 19.29 -5.12
C ALA A 116 9.36 17.78 -4.92
N LEU A 117 9.95 17.05 -5.89
CA LEU A 117 10.30 15.62 -5.75
C LEU A 117 11.19 15.35 -4.54
N ARG A 118 12.05 16.33 -4.20
CA ARG A 118 13.00 16.27 -3.09
C ARG A 118 12.42 16.85 -1.80
N GLY A 119 11.13 17.18 -1.77
CA GLY A 119 10.46 17.80 -0.63
C GLY A 119 10.87 19.26 -0.38
N LYS A 120 11.52 19.92 -1.35
CA LYS A 120 11.89 21.34 -1.27
C LYS A 120 10.82 22.20 -1.93
N GLU A 121 10.69 23.44 -1.46
CA GLU A 121 9.86 24.44 -2.12
C GLU A 121 10.49 24.86 -3.45
N PRO A 122 9.68 25.07 -4.51
CA PRO A 122 10.16 25.67 -5.76
C PRO A 122 10.78 27.05 -5.52
N THR A 123 11.88 27.34 -6.21
CA THR A 123 12.52 28.68 -6.20
C THR A 123 11.74 29.68 -7.04
N HIS A 124 11.02 29.21 -8.05
CA HIS A 124 10.23 30.02 -8.97
C HIS A 124 8.74 29.74 -8.81
N HIS A 125 7.92 30.79 -8.94
CA HIS A 125 6.48 30.62 -9.00
C HIS A 125 6.10 30.00 -10.35
N VAL A 126 5.52 28.80 -10.30
CA VAL A 126 4.90 28.16 -11.46
C VAL A 126 3.42 28.52 -11.46
N SER A 127 2.94 29.13 -12.54
CA SER A 127 1.54 29.52 -12.69
C SER A 127 0.63 28.37 -13.14
N GLY A 128 -0.68 28.57 -13.02
CA GLY A 128 -1.69 27.66 -13.56
C GLY A 128 -1.73 26.29 -12.88
N SER A 129 -2.24 25.29 -13.61
CA SER A 129 -2.48 23.94 -13.08
C SER A 129 -1.20 23.20 -12.67
N ASP A 130 -0.06 23.45 -13.33
CA ASP A 130 1.22 22.84 -12.91
C ASP A 130 1.69 23.38 -11.56
N GLY A 131 1.51 24.67 -11.30
CA GLY A 131 1.78 25.27 -10.00
C GLY A 131 0.95 24.63 -8.89
N VAL A 132 -0.34 24.41 -9.13
CA VAL A 132 -1.24 23.73 -8.19
C VAL A 132 -0.79 22.29 -7.93
N LEU A 133 -0.44 21.55 -8.99
CA LEU A 133 0.04 20.17 -8.89
C LEU A 133 1.37 20.05 -8.14
N ILE A 134 2.32 20.95 -8.41
CA ILE A 134 3.63 20.97 -7.76
C ILE A 134 3.47 21.35 -6.28
N ALA A 135 2.65 22.36 -5.97
CA ALA A 135 2.32 22.70 -4.59
C ALA A 135 1.67 21.51 -3.86
N ALA A 136 0.81 20.75 -4.55
CA ALA A 136 0.21 19.54 -4.01
C ALA A 136 1.22 18.46 -3.68
N LEU A 137 2.21 18.27 -4.54
CA LEU A 137 3.31 17.34 -4.28
C LEU A 137 4.16 17.78 -3.08
N VAL A 138 4.47 19.07 -2.95
CA VAL A 138 5.21 19.59 -1.79
C VAL A 138 4.42 19.36 -0.50
N HIS A 139 3.13 19.67 -0.50
CA HIS A 139 2.26 19.42 0.65
C HIS A 139 2.19 17.93 1.00
N LEU A 140 2.08 17.06 0.00
CA LEU A 140 2.07 15.62 0.17
C LEU A 140 3.37 15.12 0.82
N ASN A 141 4.52 15.60 0.36
CA ASN A 141 5.82 15.22 0.91
C ASN A 141 6.02 15.70 2.36
N LYS A 142 5.43 16.84 2.74
CA LYS A 142 5.50 17.38 4.11
C LYS A 142 4.53 16.70 5.07
N SER A 143 3.28 16.49 4.64
CA SER A 143 2.20 15.99 5.49
C SER A 143 2.06 14.46 5.48
N GLY A 144 2.57 13.79 4.46
CA GLY A 144 2.32 12.38 4.18
C GLY A 144 0.87 12.06 3.83
N ARG A 145 0.00 13.07 3.69
CA ARG A 145 -1.44 12.88 3.51
C ARG A 145 -1.89 13.30 2.12
N PRO A 146 -2.62 12.43 1.40
CA PRO A 146 -3.26 12.79 0.15
C PRO A 146 -4.34 13.86 0.39
N TYR A 147 -4.60 14.69 -0.62
CA TYR A 147 -5.71 15.64 -0.58
C TYR A 147 -6.26 15.89 -1.99
N ALA A 148 -7.49 16.36 -2.08
CA ALA A 148 -8.17 16.60 -3.35
C ALA A 148 -7.54 17.78 -4.10
N ILE A 149 -7.11 17.54 -5.34
CA ILE A 149 -6.55 18.56 -6.23
C ILE A 149 -7.68 19.12 -7.10
N ALA A 150 -7.86 20.43 -7.06
CA ALA A 150 -8.76 21.14 -7.96
C ALA A 150 -7.93 21.88 -9.02
N LEU A 151 -8.11 21.50 -10.29
CA LEU A 151 -7.44 22.14 -11.42
C LEU A 151 -8.38 23.09 -12.15
N GLU A 152 -7.83 24.15 -12.72
CA GLU A 152 -8.59 25.09 -13.55
C GLU A 152 -8.94 24.47 -14.90
N LYS A 153 -10.19 24.63 -15.35
CA LYS A 153 -10.70 23.98 -16.58
C LYS A 153 -9.97 24.37 -17.86
N ASN A 154 -9.36 25.56 -17.90
CA ASN A 154 -8.80 26.15 -19.13
C ASN A 154 -7.27 26.20 -19.15
N ALA A 155 -6.60 25.63 -18.14
CA ALA A 155 -5.15 25.56 -18.06
C ALA A 155 -4.73 24.09 -17.94
N PRO A 156 -4.65 23.31 -19.03
CA PRO A 156 -4.28 21.91 -18.94
C PRO A 156 -2.85 21.79 -18.41
N PRO A 157 -2.60 20.97 -17.37
CA PRO A 157 -1.26 20.77 -16.84
C PRO A 157 -0.41 19.95 -17.82
N HIS A 158 0.90 20.02 -17.65
CA HIS A 158 1.81 19.12 -18.33
C HIS A 158 1.56 17.68 -17.88
N HIS A 159 1.40 16.77 -18.86
CA HIS A 159 1.07 15.36 -18.62
C HIS A 159 2.04 14.67 -17.65
N ALA A 160 3.34 14.95 -17.75
CA ALA A 160 4.36 14.38 -16.88
C ALA A 160 4.23 14.81 -15.41
N VAL A 161 3.95 16.10 -15.17
CA VAL A 161 3.71 16.64 -13.82
C VAL A 161 2.50 15.94 -13.20
N MET A 162 1.41 15.89 -13.96
CA MET A 162 0.15 15.30 -13.53
C MET A 162 0.28 13.79 -13.24
N ALA A 163 0.91 13.02 -14.14
CA ALA A 163 1.14 11.59 -13.94
C ALA A 163 1.97 11.31 -12.69
N TYR A 164 3.04 12.08 -12.46
CA TYR A 164 3.88 11.90 -11.27
C TYR A 164 3.13 12.23 -9.97
N VAL A 165 2.42 13.36 -9.95
CA VAL A 165 1.66 13.82 -8.79
C VAL A 165 0.59 12.80 -8.42
N TYR A 166 -0.19 12.31 -9.39
CA TYR A 166 -1.20 11.28 -9.11
C TYR A 166 -0.59 9.93 -8.71
N ALA A 167 0.57 9.54 -9.24
CA ALA A 167 1.27 8.32 -8.79
C ALA A 167 1.68 8.43 -7.31
N LYS A 168 2.19 9.59 -6.89
CA LYS A 168 2.49 9.86 -5.48
C LYS A 168 1.24 9.92 -4.62
N GLN A 169 0.18 10.57 -5.10
CA GLN A 169 -1.09 10.61 -4.39
C GLN A 169 -1.70 9.22 -4.22
N LEU A 170 -1.68 8.38 -5.26
CA LEU A 170 -2.18 7.02 -5.18
C LEU A 170 -1.43 6.23 -4.11
N ARG A 171 -0.10 6.33 -4.07
CA ARG A 171 0.72 5.69 -3.03
C ARG A 171 0.32 6.15 -1.63
N ALA A 172 0.26 7.46 -1.40
CA ALA A 172 -0.13 8.00 -0.09
C ALA A 172 -1.58 7.63 0.28
N ALA A 173 -2.49 7.61 -0.70
CA ALA A 173 -3.88 7.19 -0.48
C ALA A 173 -3.98 5.73 -0.07
N ILE A 174 -3.21 4.84 -0.71
CA ILE A 174 -3.10 3.43 -0.31
C ILE A 174 -2.58 3.31 1.12
N GLU A 175 -1.55 4.08 1.48
CA GLU A 175 -0.98 4.10 2.84
C GLU A 175 -2.01 4.57 3.88
N THR A 176 -2.88 5.53 3.54
CA THR A 176 -3.97 5.98 4.42
C THR A 176 -5.24 5.11 4.41
N GLY A 177 -5.38 4.21 3.43
CA GLY A 177 -6.59 3.40 3.24
C GLY A 177 -7.83 4.17 2.77
N ASP A 178 -7.73 5.45 2.39
CA ASP A 178 -8.87 6.26 1.93
C ASP A 178 -9.32 5.82 0.52
N ARG A 179 -10.45 5.11 0.48
CA ARG A 179 -11.00 4.50 -0.73
C ARG A 179 -11.34 5.51 -1.83
N ASP A 180 -11.86 6.69 -1.47
CA ASP A 180 -12.24 7.69 -2.46
C ASP A 180 -11.01 8.34 -3.09
N LEU A 181 -9.98 8.61 -2.28
CA LEU A 181 -8.71 9.14 -2.79
C LEU A 181 -7.94 8.11 -3.62
N ILE A 182 -7.93 6.83 -3.21
CA ILE A 182 -7.34 5.75 -4.01
C ILE A 182 -8.06 5.66 -5.36
N ARG A 183 -9.41 5.63 -5.35
CA ARG A 183 -10.23 5.54 -6.56
C ARG A 183 -10.00 6.74 -7.47
N GLY A 184 -9.99 7.96 -6.92
CA GLY A 184 -9.75 9.19 -7.68
C GLY A 184 -8.39 9.21 -8.35
N ALA A 185 -7.32 8.93 -7.59
CA ALA A 185 -5.96 8.92 -8.12
C ALA A 185 -5.73 7.79 -9.14
N ALA A 186 -6.23 6.58 -8.86
CA ALA A 186 -6.12 5.44 -9.78
C ALA A 186 -6.90 5.69 -11.09
N CYS A 187 -8.08 6.30 -11.01
CA CYS A 187 -8.87 6.67 -12.19
C CYS A 187 -8.15 7.72 -13.04
N ALA A 188 -7.63 8.78 -12.40
CA ALA A 188 -6.84 9.79 -13.08
C ALA A 188 -5.65 9.17 -13.81
N LEU A 189 -4.86 8.32 -13.14
CA LEU A 189 -3.73 7.63 -13.77
C LEU A 189 -4.16 6.71 -14.91
N ALA A 190 -5.25 5.94 -14.75
CA ALA A 190 -5.75 5.04 -15.79
C ALA A 190 -6.16 5.80 -17.07
N MET A 191 -6.71 7.02 -16.92
CA MET A 191 -7.05 7.90 -18.03
C MET A 191 -5.81 8.54 -18.66
N LEU A 192 -4.79 8.88 -17.86
CA LEU A 192 -3.55 9.50 -18.34
C LEU A 192 -2.63 8.51 -19.03
N LEU A 193 -2.67 7.24 -18.63
CA LEU A 193 -1.75 6.19 -19.05
C LEU A 193 -2.51 4.98 -19.62
N PRO A 194 -3.34 5.16 -20.66
CA PRO A 194 -4.27 4.12 -21.11
C PRO A 194 -3.58 2.89 -21.71
N ALA A 195 -2.36 3.04 -22.25
CA ALA A 195 -1.55 1.98 -22.86
C ALA A 195 -0.34 1.56 -22.00
N HIS A 196 -0.21 2.08 -20.78
CA HIS A 196 0.89 1.73 -19.89
C HIS A 196 0.73 0.29 -19.38
N ALA A 197 1.85 -0.38 -19.08
CA ALA A 197 1.84 -1.76 -18.58
C ALA A 197 0.96 -1.92 -17.32
N ASP A 198 0.96 -0.90 -16.45
CA ASP A 198 0.12 -0.85 -15.25
C ASP A 198 -1.31 -0.37 -15.48
N GLY A 199 -1.69 0.00 -16.71
CA GLY A 199 -3.03 0.50 -17.02
C GLY A 199 -4.14 -0.49 -16.64
N ASN A 200 -3.92 -1.79 -16.86
CA ASN A 200 -4.86 -2.84 -16.46
C ASN A 200 -4.95 -2.98 -14.94
N ALA A 201 -3.82 -2.85 -14.23
CA ALA A 201 -3.79 -2.86 -12.77
C ALA A 201 -4.57 -1.67 -12.18
N LEU A 202 -4.39 -0.47 -12.73
CA LEU A 202 -5.14 0.73 -12.31
C LEU A 202 -6.64 0.57 -12.56
N ARG A 203 -7.04 0.02 -13.73
CA ARG A 203 -8.45 -0.29 -14.01
C ARG A 203 -9.01 -1.29 -13.01
N TYR A 204 -8.27 -2.36 -12.70
CA TYR A 204 -8.67 -3.33 -11.69
C TYR A 204 -8.89 -2.67 -10.32
N ILE A 205 -7.97 -1.82 -9.85
CA ILE A 205 -8.13 -1.05 -8.59
C ILE A 205 -9.42 -0.21 -8.64
N THR A 206 -9.67 0.51 -9.74
CA THR A 206 -10.89 1.32 -9.86
C THR A 206 -12.17 0.49 -9.85
N THR A 207 -12.17 -0.69 -10.47
CA THR A 207 -13.32 -1.62 -10.47
C THR A 207 -13.56 -2.23 -9.08
N ILE A 208 -12.52 -2.47 -8.30
CA ILE A 208 -12.66 -2.96 -6.93
C ILE A 208 -13.36 -1.92 -6.05
N LEU A 209 -12.94 -0.67 -6.17
CA LEU A 209 -13.39 0.44 -5.32
C LEU A 209 -14.71 1.08 -5.78
N ASP A 210 -15.20 0.73 -6.97
CA ASP A 210 -16.47 1.21 -7.46
C ASP A 210 -17.64 0.46 -6.79
N PRO A 211 -18.51 1.16 -6.03
CA PRO A 211 -19.66 0.52 -5.39
C PRO A 211 -20.66 -0.08 -6.38
N GLY A 212 -20.70 0.42 -7.63
CA GLY A 212 -21.58 -0.11 -8.69
C GLY A 212 -21.04 -1.37 -9.39
N SER A 213 -19.78 -1.71 -9.19
CA SER A 213 -19.14 -2.82 -9.92
C SER A 213 -19.58 -4.18 -9.37
N ASN A 214 -20.11 -5.03 -10.24
CA ASN A 214 -20.52 -6.40 -9.92
C ASN A 214 -19.38 -7.42 -10.12
N LEU A 215 -19.63 -8.68 -9.76
CA LEU A 215 -18.63 -9.75 -9.83
C LEU A 215 -18.13 -10.02 -11.26
N ILE A 216 -18.99 -9.87 -12.26
CA ILE A 216 -18.63 -10.06 -13.68
C ILE A 216 -17.64 -8.98 -14.11
N ALA A 217 -17.90 -7.72 -13.76
CA ALA A 217 -17.00 -6.61 -14.05
C ALA A 217 -15.64 -6.82 -13.36
N LEU A 218 -15.65 -7.25 -12.10
CA LEU A 218 -14.45 -7.53 -11.33
C LEU A 218 -13.60 -8.64 -11.96
N ASN A 219 -14.21 -9.77 -12.32
CA ASN A 219 -13.51 -10.88 -12.97
C ASN A 219 -12.96 -10.50 -14.35
N ARG A 220 -13.69 -9.69 -15.11
CA ARG A 220 -13.21 -9.16 -16.39
C ARG A 220 -11.99 -8.26 -16.22
N ALA A 221 -12.01 -7.38 -15.21
CA ALA A 221 -10.88 -6.51 -14.91
C ALA A 221 -9.67 -7.30 -14.39
N ALA A 222 -9.90 -8.35 -13.58
CA ALA A 222 -8.84 -9.23 -13.10
C ALA A 222 -8.14 -9.99 -14.24
N ALA A 223 -8.89 -10.44 -15.25
CA ALA A 223 -8.36 -11.24 -16.36
C ALA A 223 -7.33 -10.49 -17.24
N SER A 224 -7.30 -9.14 -17.18
CA SER A 224 -6.33 -8.34 -17.94
C SER A 224 -5.05 -8.02 -17.15
N VAL A 225 -4.97 -8.42 -15.87
CA VAL A 225 -3.81 -8.18 -15.01
C VAL A 225 -2.91 -9.42 -14.99
N PRO A 226 -1.57 -9.28 -15.16
CA PRO A 226 -0.63 -10.39 -15.01
C PRO A 226 -0.77 -11.09 -13.65
N ILE A 227 -0.79 -12.43 -13.64
CA ILE A 227 -1.07 -13.24 -12.43
C ILE A 227 -0.23 -12.83 -11.20
N PRO A 228 1.10 -12.62 -11.30
CA PRO A 228 1.88 -12.21 -10.13
C PRO A 228 1.41 -10.88 -9.53
N GLN A 229 1.08 -9.91 -10.40
CA GLN A 229 0.58 -8.60 -10.01
C GLN A 229 -0.86 -8.69 -9.48
N LEU A 230 -1.71 -9.50 -10.10
CA LEU A 230 -3.10 -9.73 -9.69
C LEU A 230 -3.17 -10.26 -8.25
N LYS A 231 -2.32 -11.23 -7.90
CA LYS A 231 -2.26 -11.79 -6.55
C LYS A 231 -1.89 -10.73 -5.52
N LEU A 232 -0.85 -9.93 -5.79
CA LEU A 232 -0.39 -8.86 -4.90
C LEU A 232 -1.48 -7.79 -4.71
N LEU A 233 -2.06 -7.32 -5.82
CA LEU A 233 -3.11 -6.30 -5.80
C LEU A 233 -4.36 -6.80 -5.07
N SER A 234 -4.81 -8.02 -5.37
CA SER A 234 -6.04 -8.55 -4.75
C SER A 234 -5.88 -8.74 -3.24
N ASN A 235 -4.69 -9.15 -2.78
CA ASN A 235 -4.40 -9.25 -1.35
C ASN A 235 -4.37 -7.87 -0.68
N ALA A 236 -3.69 -6.89 -1.28
CA ALA A 236 -3.64 -5.53 -0.74
C ALA A 236 -5.04 -4.90 -0.69
N MET A 237 -5.82 -5.04 -1.77
CA MET A 237 -7.16 -4.47 -1.87
C MET A 237 -8.19 -5.18 -0.99
N ALA A 238 -8.01 -6.48 -0.70
CA ALA A 238 -8.85 -7.20 0.27
C ALA A 238 -8.79 -6.61 1.68
N LEU A 239 -7.70 -5.91 2.01
CA LEU A 239 -7.54 -5.19 3.27
C LEU A 239 -8.24 -3.83 3.25
N ILE A 240 -8.20 -3.14 2.11
CA ILE A 240 -8.81 -1.83 1.92
C ILE A 240 -10.34 -1.94 1.77
N VAL A 241 -10.82 -3.04 1.19
CA VAL A 241 -12.23 -3.33 0.90
C VAL A 241 -12.65 -4.67 1.56
N PRO A 242 -12.68 -4.74 2.91
CA PRO A 242 -13.03 -5.94 3.66
C PRO A 242 -14.34 -6.61 3.22
N GLU A 243 -15.34 -5.84 2.79
CA GLU A 243 -16.61 -6.37 2.31
C GLU A 243 -16.48 -7.20 1.02
N ARG A 244 -15.39 -7.01 0.26
CA ARG A 244 -15.06 -7.80 -0.94
C ARG A 244 -13.89 -8.76 -0.70
N ALA A 245 -13.35 -8.86 0.52
CA ALA A 245 -12.11 -9.56 0.79
C ALA A 245 -12.10 -11.02 0.31
N SER A 246 -13.21 -11.75 0.49
CA SER A 246 -13.34 -13.14 0.04
C SER A 246 -13.27 -13.25 -1.49
N GLN A 247 -13.99 -12.40 -2.22
CA GLN A 247 -13.97 -12.38 -3.69
C GLN A 247 -12.58 -12.06 -4.23
N LEU A 248 -11.94 -11.02 -3.67
CA LEU A 248 -10.59 -10.61 -4.07
C LEU A 248 -9.55 -11.68 -3.76
N THR A 249 -9.66 -12.35 -2.62
CA THR A 249 -8.76 -13.46 -2.29
C THR A 249 -8.94 -14.62 -3.25
N ALA A 250 -10.19 -14.98 -3.58
CA ALA A 250 -10.46 -16.04 -4.53
C ALA A 250 -9.87 -15.72 -5.92
N ILE A 251 -10.05 -14.49 -6.39
CA ILE A 251 -9.46 -13.99 -7.64
C ILE A 251 -7.93 -14.06 -7.59
N GLY A 252 -7.31 -13.59 -6.50
CA GLY A 252 -5.85 -13.62 -6.34
C GLY A 252 -5.26 -15.04 -6.25
N LEU A 253 -6.06 -16.02 -5.83
CA LEU A 253 -5.69 -17.44 -5.80
C LEU A 253 -6.06 -18.19 -7.09
N GLY A 254 -6.78 -17.57 -8.02
CA GLY A 254 -7.27 -18.21 -9.24
C GLY A 254 -8.35 -19.28 -8.98
N VAL A 255 -9.08 -19.17 -7.87
CA VAL A 255 -10.22 -20.06 -7.54
C VAL A 255 -11.55 -19.33 -7.80
N PRO A 256 -12.68 -20.04 -7.93
CA PRO A 256 -13.98 -19.42 -8.18
C PRO A 256 -14.31 -18.33 -7.15
N SER A 257 -14.74 -17.16 -7.60
CA SER A 257 -14.92 -15.98 -6.73
C SER A 257 -16.08 -16.12 -5.72
N ASP A 258 -16.92 -17.13 -5.90
CA ASP A 258 -17.99 -17.58 -5.01
C ASP A 258 -17.52 -18.60 -3.97
N THR A 259 -16.21 -18.91 -3.92
CA THR A 259 -15.63 -19.80 -2.90
C THR A 259 -15.96 -19.29 -1.49
N PRO A 260 -16.51 -20.14 -0.60
CA PRO A 260 -16.89 -19.74 0.75
C PRO A 260 -15.74 -19.09 1.52
N ALA A 261 -16.01 -17.98 2.21
CA ALA A 261 -15.02 -17.21 2.97
C ALA A 261 -14.20 -18.07 3.95
N ALA A 262 -14.86 -19.04 4.60
CA ALA A 262 -14.22 -19.97 5.54
C ALA A 262 -13.10 -20.82 4.90
N GLN A 263 -13.20 -21.14 3.60
CA GLN A 263 -12.17 -21.90 2.86
C GLN A 263 -10.98 -21.02 2.46
N LEU A 264 -11.19 -19.71 2.31
CA LEU A 264 -10.18 -18.74 1.90
C LEU A 264 -9.39 -18.13 3.08
N LEU A 265 -9.95 -18.22 4.28
CA LEU A 265 -9.38 -17.67 5.51
C LEU A 265 -7.91 -18.06 5.78
N PRO A 266 -7.52 -19.35 5.64
CA PRO A 266 -6.12 -19.74 5.83
C PRO A 266 -5.14 -19.01 4.91
N ALA A 267 -5.53 -18.79 3.65
CA ALA A 267 -4.69 -18.11 2.67
C ALA A 267 -4.54 -16.60 2.97
N GLN A 268 -5.61 -15.96 3.45
CA GLN A 268 -5.57 -14.55 3.86
C GLN A 268 -4.66 -14.34 5.07
N VAL A 269 -4.73 -15.25 6.05
CA VAL A 269 -3.86 -15.23 7.23
C VAL A 269 -2.41 -15.42 6.84
N ALA A 270 -2.11 -16.39 5.96
CA ALA A 270 -0.76 -16.59 5.45
C ALA A 270 -0.21 -15.35 4.71
N ALA A 271 -1.05 -14.69 3.89
CA ALA A 271 -0.65 -13.46 3.20
C ALA A 271 -0.38 -12.30 4.18
N ALA A 272 -1.22 -12.12 5.20
CA ALA A 272 -1.06 -11.09 6.21
C ALA A 272 0.17 -11.29 7.11
N ILE A 273 0.59 -12.55 7.33
CA ILE A 273 1.83 -12.89 8.05
C ILE A 273 3.07 -12.58 7.20
N ALA A 274 3.00 -12.82 5.89
CA ALA A 274 4.10 -12.59 4.96
C ALA A 274 4.37 -11.10 4.67
N GLN A 275 3.38 -10.23 4.90
CA GLN A 275 3.51 -8.78 4.70
C GLN A 275 3.91 -8.09 6.01
N ASP A 276 5.07 -7.44 6.04
CA ASP A 276 5.45 -6.50 7.10
C ASP A 276 4.88 -5.11 6.74
N GLY A 277 3.74 -4.75 7.33
CA GLY A 277 3.07 -3.46 7.14
C GLY A 277 1.87 -3.26 8.08
N ASP A 278 1.22 -2.10 7.96
CA ASP A 278 0.02 -1.68 8.72
C ASP A 278 -1.25 -2.32 8.15
N VAL A 279 -1.20 -3.64 7.99
CA VAL A 279 -2.33 -4.49 7.62
C VAL A 279 -3.35 -4.41 8.77
N ASP A 280 -4.64 -4.24 8.47
CA ASP A 280 -5.71 -4.35 9.48
C ASP A 280 -5.90 -5.83 9.91
N ARG A 281 -4.88 -6.32 10.61
CA ARG A 281 -4.81 -7.64 11.21
C ARG A 281 -5.86 -7.79 12.31
N VAL A 282 -6.36 -6.69 12.89
CA VAL A 282 -7.47 -6.73 13.86
C VAL A 282 -8.74 -7.21 13.18
N ALA A 283 -9.10 -6.64 12.02
CA ALA A 283 -10.25 -7.08 11.24
C ALA A 283 -10.11 -8.55 10.81
N LEU A 284 -8.90 -8.97 10.41
CA LEU A 284 -8.66 -10.37 10.03
C LEU A 284 -8.76 -11.34 11.23
N VAL A 285 -8.26 -10.95 12.41
CA VAL A 285 -8.42 -11.71 13.65
C VAL A 285 -9.91 -11.87 13.99
N ARG A 286 -10.70 -10.79 13.94
CA ARG A 286 -12.15 -10.86 14.19
C ARG A 286 -12.85 -11.83 13.25
N ARG A 287 -12.53 -11.80 11.96
CA ARG A 287 -13.07 -12.75 10.99
C ARG A 287 -12.66 -14.20 11.27
N CYS A 288 -11.45 -14.44 11.79
CA CYS A 288 -11.04 -15.77 12.24
C CYS A 288 -11.87 -16.24 13.43
N LEU A 289 -12.13 -15.35 14.38
CA LEU A 289 -12.97 -15.61 15.55
C LEU A 289 -14.42 -15.92 15.15
N ASP A 290 -15.02 -15.10 14.28
CA ASP A 290 -16.40 -15.31 13.79
C ASP A 290 -16.56 -16.65 13.05
N ALA A 291 -15.49 -17.13 12.41
CA ALA A 291 -15.45 -18.42 11.73
C ALA A 291 -15.07 -19.60 12.67
N GLY A 292 -14.85 -19.36 13.97
CA GLY A 292 -14.40 -20.36 14.94
C GLY A 292 -12.98 -20.90 14.68
N ARG A 293 -12.15 -20.15 13.93
CA ARG A 293 -10.78 -20.51 13.53
C ARG A 293 -9.75 -19.86 14.44
N TYR A 294 -9.77 -20.23 15.72
CA TYR A 294 -8.89 -19.68 16.75
C TYR A 294 -7.39 -19.97 16.47
N ASP A 295 -7.11 -21.10 15.81
CA ASP A 295 -5.78 -21.47 15.32
C ASP A 295 -5.19 -20.39 14.40
N LEU A 296 -6.00 -19.91 13.45
CA LEU A 296 -5.59 -18.88 12.50
C LEU A 296 -5.46 -17.51 13.16
N ALA A 297 -6.37 -17.17 14.08
CA ALA A 297 -6.31 -15.93 14.85
C ALA A 297 -5.01 -15.84 15.67
N LYS A 298 -4.60 -16.94 16.32
CA LYS A 298 -3.35 -17.02 17.10
C LYS A 298 -2.12 -16.77 16.25
N ASN A 299 -2.08 -17.25 15.01
CA ASN A 299 -0.94 -17.07 14.10
C ASN A 299 -0.69 -15.59 13.75
N LEU A 300 -1.70 -14.72 13.86
CA LEU A 300 -1.58 -13.28 13.60
C LEU A 300 -1.05 -12.49 14.81
N LEU A 301 -1.22 -13.00 16.04
CA LEU A 301 -0.86 -12.28 17.26
C LEU A 301 0.61 -11.84 17.32
N PRO A 302 1.63 -12.62 16.90
CA PRO A 302 3.03 -12.20 16.97
C PRO A 302 3.36 -10.98 16.11
N LYS A 303 2.52 -10.67 15.12
CA LYS A 303 2.68 -9.55 14.19
C LYS A 303 1.86 -8.32 14.62
N MET A 304 1.22 -8.36 15.78
CA MET A 304 0.43 -7.24 16.32
C MET A 304 1.28 -6.34 17.23
N PRO A 305 0.94 -5.04 17.33
CA PRO A 305 1.44 -4.18 18.40
C PRO A 305 1.21 -4.80 19.79
N PRO A 306 2.15 -4.68 20.76
CA PRO A 306 2.07 -5.37 22.07
C PRO A 306 0.80 -5.07 22.89
N ASP A 307 0.30 -3.85 22.81
CA ASP A 307 -0.94 -3.38 23.43
C ASP A 307 -2.15 -4.14 22.90
N ARG A 308 -2.26 -4.27 21.56
CA ARG A 308 -3.34 -5.03 20.90
C ARG A 308 -3.17 -6.53 21.04
N GLN A 309 -1.93 -7.01 21.12
CA GLN A 309 -1.64 -8.43 21.26
C GLN A 309 -2.25 -9.01 22.54
N THR A 310 -2.16 -8.28 23.65
CA THR A 310 -2.71 -8.72 24.94
C THR A 310 -4.23 -8.75 24.92
N GLU A 311 -4.85 -7.68 24.43
CA GLU A 311 -6.31 -7.58 24.27
C GLU A 311 -6.86 -8.74 23.42
N LEU A 312 -6.30 -8.94 22.22
CA LEU A 312 -6.75 -9.97 21.29
C LEU A 312 -6.45 -11.39 21.80
N ARG A 313 -5.33 -11.59 22.50
CA ARG A 313 -5.01 -12.87 23.16
C ARG A 313 -6.08 -13.22 24.19
N ASN A 314 -6.48 -12.27 25.02
CA ASN A 314 -7.54 -12.48 26.01
C ASN A 314 -8.88 -12.80 25.33
N ILE A 315 -9.21 -12.10 24.23
CA ILE A 315 -10.43 -12.38 23.45
C ILE A 315 -10.39 -13.80 22.86
N ILE A 316 -9.27 -14.23 22.27
CA ILE A 316 -9.10 -15.58 21.71
C ILE A 316 -9.23 -16.62 22.83
N MET A 317 -8.51 -16.48 23.93
CA MET A 317 -8.57 -17.40 25.08
C MET A 317 -9.98 -17.47 25.67
N ASN A 318 -10.67 -16.33 25.76
CA ASN A 318 -12.05 -16.25 26.20
C ASN A 318 -12.97 -17.05 25.26
N GLN A 319 -12.92 -16.82 23.95
CA GLN A 319 -13.78 -17.55 23.00
C GLN A 319 -13.46 -19.04 22.89
N GLU A 320 -12.19 -19.44 23.04
CA GLU A 320 -11.80 -20.85 23.14
C GLU A 320 -12.33 -21.53 24.42
N GLY A 321 -12.62 -20.75 25.46
CA GLY A 321 -12.95 -21.26 26.80
C GLY A 321 -11.73 -21.81 27.55
N ASN A 322 -10.50 -21.38 27.19
CA ASN A 322 -9.26 -21.77 27.85
C ASN A 322 -8.99 -20.89 29.08
N LEU A 323 -9.81 -21.11 30.07
CA LEU A 323 -9.87 -20.29 31.26
C LEU A 323 -8.62 -20.37 32.17
N PRO A 324 -7.95 -21.53 32.32
CA PRO A 324 -6.67 -21.59 33.03
C PRO A 324 -5.59 -20.71 32.43
N GLU A 325 -5.51 -20.61 31.09
CA GLU A 325 -4.56 -19.69 30.44
C GLU A 325 -4.97 -18.23 30.61
N LEU A 326 -6.26 -17.92 30.56
CA LEU A 326 -6.78 -16.57 30.77
C LEU A 326 -6.48 -16.06 32.19
N LEU A 327 -6.60 -16.92 33.21
CA LEU A 327 -6.22 -16.61 34.59
C LEU A 327 -4.70 -16.42 34.73
N LYS A 328 -3.88 -17.30 34.12
CA LYS A 328 -2.41 -17.16 34.11
C LYS A 328 -1.93 -15.91 33.38
N ALA A 329 -2.66 -15.47 32.35
CA ALA A 329 -2.36 -14.25 31.61
C ALA A 329 -2.65 -12.98 32.42
N GLY A 330 -3.18 -13.11 33.65
CA GLY A 330 -3.45 -11.99 34.53
C GLY A 330 -4.63 -11.15 34.03
N ALA A 331 -5.62 -11.75 33.38
CA ALA A 331 -6.83 -11.05 32.98
C ALA A 331 -7.48 -10.42 34.23
N THR A 332 -7.39 -9.09 34.35
CA THR A 332 -7.96 -8.35 35.49
C THR A 332 -9.41 -7.96 35.29
N ASP A 333 -9.97 -8.20 34.09
CA ASP A 333 -11.35 -7.85 33.78
C ASP A 333 -12.34 -8.77 34.53
N PRO A 334 -13.12 -8.23 35.50
CA PRO A 334 -14.08 -9.02 36.26
C PRO A 334 -15.19 -9.62 35.40
N ALA A 335 -15.44 -9.09 34.19
CA ALA A 335 -16.44 -9.61 33.26
C ALA A 335 -15.98 -10.92 32.59
N LEU A 336 -14.66 -11.17 32.54
CA LEU A 336 -14.09 -12.40 31.97
C LEU A 336 -13.97 -13.52 33.01
N MET A 337 -14.06 -13.19 34.31
CA MET A 337 -14.01 -14.17 35.40
C MET A 337 -15.33 -14.95 35.50
N PRO A 338 -15.30 -16.30 35.45
CA PRO A 338 -16.49 -17.10 35.66
C PRO A 338 -17.02 -16.96 37.07
N ARG A 339 -18.33 -17.01 37.18
CA ARG A 339 -19.05 -17.01 38.44
C ARG A 339 -19.91 -18.26 38.52
N MET A 340 -19.99 -18.80 39.73
CA MET A 340 -20.88 -19.91 40.02
C MET A 340 -22.24 -19.36 40.44
N SER A 341 -23.32 -19.89 39.85
CA SER A 341 -24.68 -19.58 40.28
C SER A 341 -24.96 -20.14 41.67
N ASN A 342 -26.14 -19.81 42.21
CA ASN A 342 -26.63 -20.50 43.39
C ASN A 342 -26.74 -22.01 43.15
N LEU A 343 -26.40 -22.78 44.17
CA LEU A 343 -26.46 -24.23 44.15
C LEU A 343 -27.93 -24.71 44.22
N ARG A 344 -28.23 -25.77 43.50
CA ARG A 344 -29.46 -26.56 43.62
C ARG A 344 -29.10 -27.93 44.17
N THR A 345 -29.53 -28.22 45.38
CA THR A 345 -29.23 -29.49 46.05
C THR A 345 -30.43 -30.43 45.99
N ARG A 346 -30.15 -31.71 45.81
CA ARG A 346 -31.05 -32.84 46.06
C ARG A 346 -30.23 -33.94 46.71
N ILE A 347 -30.90 -34.92 47.31
CA ILE A 347 -30.22 -36.07 47.93
C ILE A 347 -29.25 -36.71 46.92
N GLY A 348 -27.95 -36.70 47.25
CA GLY A 348 -26.87 -37.25 46.43
C GLY A 348 -26.47 -36.43 45.20
N PHE A 349 -26.97 -35.19 45.06
CA PHE A 349 -26.79 -34.41 43.84
C PHE A 349 -26.70 -32.90 44.10
N VAL A 350 -25.71 -32.26 43.48
CA VAL A 350 -25.57 -30.80 43.46
C VAL A 350 -25.48 -30.31 42.03
N GLY A 351 -26.36 -29.38 41.66
CA GLY A 351 -26.38 -28.71 40.37
C GLY A 351 -26.07 -27.22 40.50
N PHE A 352 -25.25 -26.69 39.59
CA PHE A 352 -24.96 -25.26 39.52
C PHE A 352 -24.56 -24.85 38.11
N HIS A 353 -24.72 -23.57 37.78
CA HIS A 353 -24.22 -23.01 36.54
C HIS A 353 -22.87 -22.35 36.77
N ILE A 354 -21.93 -22.52 35.83
CA ILE A 354 -20.73 -21.66 35.76
C ILE A 354 -20.77 -20.91 34.43
N SER A 355 -20.74 -19.60 34.52
CA SER A 355 -20.47 -18.73 33.37
C SER A 355 -19.87 -17.40 33.81
N ASN A 356 -19.19 -16.70 32.91
CA ASN A 356 -18.84 -15.30 33.15
C ASN A 356 -20.01 -14.36 32.77
N ASP A 357 -19.82 -13.05 32.95
CA ASP A 357 -20.86 -12.03 32.67
C ASP A 357 -21.20 -11.93 31.17
N LEU A 358 -20.37 -12.52 30.30
CA LEU A 358 -20.61 -12.65 28.85
C LEU A 358 -21.30 -13.95 28.47
N GLY A 359 -21.72 -14.77 29.44
CA GLY A 359 -22.39 -16.06 29.21
C GLY A 359 -21.45 -17.19 28.77
N MET A 360 -20.13 -16.99 28.84
CA MET A 360 -19.14 -18.01 28.46
C MET A 360 -19.00 -19.06 29.56
N VAL A 361 -18.91 -20.32 29.15
CA VAL A 361 -18.78 -21.46 30.04
C VAL A 361 -17.36 -22.03 29.92
N PRO A 362 -16.66 -22.31 31.04
CA PRO A 362 -15.36 -22.94 30.97
C PRO A 362 -15.49 -24.36 30.40
N LYS A 363 -14.68 -24.69 29.39
CA LYS A 363 -14.71 -26.00 28.70
C LYS A 363 -13.68 -26.99 29.23
N THR A 364 -12.62 -26.49 29.87
CA THR A 364 -11.50 -27.31 30.35
C THR A 364 -11.00 -26.80 31.71
N GLY A 365 -10.31 -27.69 32.44
CA GLY A 365 -9.58 -27.33 33.66
C GLY A 365 -10.43 -27.09 34.91
N ILE A 366 -11.72 -27.47 34.89
CA ILE A 366 -12.57 -27.42 36.09
C ILE A 366 -12.29 -28.65 36.94
N GLN A 367 -11.95 -28.41 38.21
CA GLN A 367 -11.89 -29.42 39.25
C GLN A 367 -12.92 -29.07 40.32
N VAL A 368 -13.65 -30.07 40.80
CA VAL A 368 -14.63 -29.88 41.89
C VAL A 368 -14.12 -30.60 43.13
N ARG A 369 -14.10 -29.90 44.27
CA ARG A 369 -13.81 -30.48 45.58
C ARG A 369 -15.04 -30.47 46.45
N PHE A 370 -15.18 -31.51 47.25
CA PHE A 370 -16.19 -31.62 48.29
C PHE A 370 -15.51 -31.86 49.64
N ASN A 371 -15.72 -30.95 50.59
CA ASN A 371 -15.02 -30.93 51.88
C ASN A 371 -13.49 -31.00 51.75
N GLY A 372 -12.94 -30.31 50.76
CA GLY A 372 -11.50 -30.27 50.49
C GLY A 372 -10.94 -31.49 49.73
N SER A 373 -11.76 -32.52 49.50
CA SER A 373 -11.35 -33.70 48.71
C SER A 373 -11.78 -33.56 47.26
N ASP A 374 -10.91 -33.94 46.33
CA ASP A 374 -11.23 -33.96 44.90
C ASP A 374 -12.36 -34.96 44.61
N ILE A 375 -13.36 -34.52 43.85
CA ILE A 375 -14.42 -35.39 43.33
C ILE A 375 -13.90 -36.06 42.07
N GLU A 376 -14.18 -37.36 41.90
CA GLU A 376 -13.81 -38.07 40.68
C GLU A 376 -14.41 -37.37 39.43
N PRO A 377 -13.63 -37.20 38.35
CA PRO A 377 -14.14 -36.57 37.13
C PRO A 377 -15.39 -37.24 36.55
N SER A 378 -15.55 -38.56 36.76
CA SER A 378 -16.72 -39.36 36.35
C SER A 378 -18.02 -38.93 37.05
N ALA A 379 -17.93 -38.37 38.26
CA ALA A 379 -19.05 -37.89 39.06
C ALA A 379 -19.43 -36.44 38.75
N VAL A 380 -18.65 -35.74 37.92
CA VAL A 380 -18.94 -34.38 37.44
C VAL A 380 -19.39 -34.45 35.99
N ARG A 381 -20.63 -34.05 35.72
CA ARG A 381 -21.17 -33.94 34.35
C ARG A 381 -21.36 -32.48 34.00
N GLN A 382 -20.92 -32.12 32.80
CA GLN A 382 -21.12 -30.79 32.23
C GLN A 382 -22.09 -30.88 31.06
N ASN A 383 -23.14 -30.06 31.08
CA ASN A 383 -24.07 -29.87 29.97
C ASN A 383 -24.25 -28.37 29.71
N GLY A 384 -23.47 -27.82 28.78
CA GLY A 384 -23.37 -26.37 28.62
C GLY A 384 -22.88 -25.73 29.92
N SER A 385 -23.59 -24.69 30.39
CA SER A 385 -23.26 -24.00 31.64
C SER A 385 -23.60 -24.78 32.90
N LEU A 386 -24.45 -25.82 32.80
CA LEU A 386 -24.88 -26.63 33.93
C LEU A 386 -23.83 -27.68 34.28
N PHE A 387 -23.36 -27.64 35.52
CA PHE A 387 -22.56 -28.67 36.15
C PHE A 387 -23.43 -29.44 37.13
N SER A 388 -23.34 -30.76 37.04
CA SER A 388 -23.98 -31.67 37.97
C SER A 388 -22.94 -32.56 38.61
N VAL A 389 -23.01 -32.65 39.93
CA VAL A 389 -22.05 -33.37 40.76
C VAL A 389 -22.82 -34.41 41.55
N THR A 390 -22.50 -35.68 41.33
CA THR A 390 -23.02 -36.79 42.11
C THR A 390 -22.16 -36.98 43.35
N ILE A 391 -22.78 -36.99 44.53
CA ILE A 391 -22.08 -37.11 45.81
C ILE A 391 -22.56 -38.38 46.50
N GLU A 392 -21.66 -39.32 46.76
CA GLU A 392 -21.98 -40.52 47.52
C GLU A 392 -22.27 -40.13 48.98
N SER A 393 -23.53 -40.23 49.39
CA SER A 393 -23.99 -39.79 50.71
C SER A 393 -23.46 -40.69 51.82
N LYS A 394 -22.31 -40.33 52.41
CA LYS A 394 -21.86 -40.91 53.68
C LYS A 394 -21.56 -39.88 54.78
N HIS A 395 -21.59 -38.58 54.51
CA HIS A 395 -21.17 -37.56 55.49
C HIS A 395 -21.98 -36.25 55.46
N SER A 396 -22.17 -35.72 56.69
CA SER A 396 -22.61 -34.40 57.19
C SER A 396 -23.74 -33.62 56.48
N ALA A 397 -24.68 -33.10 57.28
CA ALA A 397 -25.77 -32.21 56.85
C ALA A 397 -25.30 -30.84 56.31
N GLN A 398 -24.01 -30.51 56.47
CA GLN A 398 -23.35 -29.34 55.92
C GLN A 398 -22.00 -29.76 55.33
N ALA A 399 -21.69 -29.23 54.15
CA ALA A 399 -20.45 -29.50 53.44
C ALA A 399 -20.03 -28.29 52.59
N THR A 400 -18.75 -28.24 52.22
CA THR A 400 -18.21 -27.17 51.37
C THR A 400 -17.94 -27.71 49.98
N LEU A 401 -18.49 -27.05 48.96
CA LEU A 401 -18.17 -27.30 47.56
C LEU A 401 -17.22 -26.21 47.07
N GLU A 402 -16.08 -26.61 46.55
CA GLU A 402 -15.13 -25.72 45.89
C GLU A 402 -15.05 -26.07 44.41
N VAL A 403 -15.14 -25.05 43.57
CA VAL A 403 -14.86 -25.17 42.13
C VAL A 403 -13.53 -24.50 41.90
N LEU A 404 -12.59 -25.23 41.31
CA LEU A 404 -11.28 -24.76 40.95
C LEU A 404 -11.13 -24.71 39.43
N VAL A 405 -10.35 -23.75 38.96
CA VAL A 405 -9.86 -23.70 37.58
C VAL A 405 -8.34 -23.74 37.62
N GLY A 406 -7.75 -24.88 37.24
CA GLY A 406 -6.33 -25.12 37.48
C GLY A 406 -6.01 -25.24 38.98
N LYS A 407 -5.22 -24.31 39.53
CA LYS A 407 -4.88 -24.28 40.97
C LYS A 407 -5.69 -23.25 41.76
N ASP A 408 -6.43 -22.39 41.08
CA ASP A 408 -7.12 -21.27 41.70
C ASP A 408 -8.55 -21.64 42.06
N VAL A 409 -8.96 -21.30 43.27
CA VAL A 409 -10.34 -21.51 43.74
C VAL A 409 -11.23 -20.42 43.12
N LEU A 410 -12.11 -20.82 42.22
CA LEU A 410 -13.05 -19.94 41.54
C LEU A 410 -14.21 -19.56 42.46
N ALA A 411 -14.76 -20.54 43.18
CA ALA A 411 -15.88 -20.33 44.06
C ALA A 411 -15.90 -21.37 45.19
N THR A 412 -16.27 -20.91 46.38
CA THR A 412 -16.54 -21.75 47.55
C THR A 412 -17.97 -21.51 48.01
N LYS A 413 -18.76 -22.56 48.16
CA LYS A 413 -20.14 -22.47 48.69
C LYS A 413 -20.41 -23.56 49.70
N GLN A 414 -21.14 -23.21 50.75
CA GLN A 414 -21.72 -24.16 51.69
C GLN A 414 -22.92 -24.86 51.04
N VAL A 415 -23.00 -26.17 51.23
CA VAL A 415 -24.01 -27.08 50.69
C VAL A 415 -24.70 -27.75 51.85
N SER A 416 -26.03 -27.72 51.87
CA SER A 416 -26.84 -28.57 52.74
C SER A 416 -27.40 -29.71 51.90
N LEU A 417 -27.01 -30.94 52.24
CA LEU A 417 -27.37 -32.17 51.53
C LEU A 417 -28.70 -32.76 51.99
#